data_AF-R9IVH5-F1
#
_entry.id   AF-R9IVH5-F1
#
_cell.length_a   1.000
_cell.length_b   1.000
_cell.length_c   1.000
_cell.angle_alpha   90.00
_cell.angle_beta   90.00
_cell.angle_gamma   90.00
#
_symmetry.space_group_name_H-M   'P 1'
#
loop_
_entity.id
_entity.type
_entity.pdbx_description
1 polymer ?
#
loop_
_entity_poly.entity_id
_entity_poly.type
_entity_poly.pdbx_seq_one_letter_code
_entity_poly.pdbx_strand_id
1 'polypeptide(L)'
;MTDGKTALDFDHASMRKIWEHFYVPYVKGYFRHVGQYRSDDVKLGEIIALVCSSSSAVYFPAEVTPVDGSPYPIEHLVLPLPNFDQTTPCAVQQGAGMAVTRSTEAEEYASVIFLKWFTQWQQNLKFSVNSGYMPVSKEAVKPENVNQYLSENPTSAIVRDTLRVALEENSNYIMYTPPAFTGSTQARSVLDTTMLELALRDRAAVNGGTPINEFLTDEHFELWYNNTFKQLQACCK
;
A
#
# COMPACT_ATOMS: atom_id res chain seq x y z
N MET A 1 -15.20 1.96 16.73
CA MET A 1 -16.63 2.06 17.04
C MET A 1 -16.80 1.74 18.51
N THR A 2 -17.17 2.73 19.32
CA THR A 2 -17.51 2.52 20.73
C THR A 2 -18.99 2.83 20.84
N ASP A 3 -19.80 1.88 21.29
CA ASP A 3 -21.26 2.03 21.46
C ASP A 3 -22.02 2.44 20.19
N GLY A 4 -21.60 1.95 19.03
CA GLY A 4 -22.25 2.25 17.74
C GLY A 4 -22.01 3.67 17.21
N LYS A 5 -21.14 4.45 17.87
CA LYS A 5 -20.68 5.76 17.41
C LYS A 5 -19.26 5.66 16.85
N THR A 6 -19.02 6.35 15.73
CA THR A 6 -17.68 6.55 15.19
C THR A 6 -16.89 7.41 16.19
N ALA A 7 -15.82 6.85 16.74
CA ALA A 7 -14.87 7.58 17.56
C ALA A 7 -13.62 7.80 16.72
N LEU A 8 -13.20 9.06 16.60
CA LEU A 8 -11.96 9.43 15.91
C LEU A 8 -10.78 9.13 16.84
N ASP A 9 -9.94 8.17 16.43
CA ASP A 9 -8.68 7.87 17.07
C ASP A 9 -7.54 8.47 16.23
N PHE A 10 -7.14 9.69 16.59
CA PHE A 10 -6.10 10.45 15.90
C PHE A 10 -5.10 10.97 16.94
N ASP A 11 -4.38 10.04 17.56
CA ASP A 11 -3.45 10.32 18.65
C ASP A 11 -2.26 11.20 18.22
N HIS A 12 -2.02 12.26 19.00
CA HIS A 12 -1.01 13.28 18.72
C HIS A 12 0.42 12.72 18.70
N ALA A 13 0.77 11.89 19.70
CA ALA A 13 2.11 11.32 19.81
C ALA A 13 2.40 10.32 18.67
N SER A 14 1.40 9.54 18.28
CA SER A 14 1.49 8.63 17.14
C SER A 14 1.65 9.40 15.82
N MET A 15 0.88 10.47 15.61
CA MET A 15 1.02 11.33 14.44
C MET A 15 2.37 12.04 14.40
N ARG A 16 2.92 12.43 15.55
CA ARG A 16 4.28 12.99 15.64
C ARG A 16 5.34 12.00 15.17
N LYS A 17 5.24 10.73 15.59
CA LYS A 17 6.16 9.68 15.12
C LYS A 17 6.07 9.49 13.61
N ILE A 18 4.86 9.48 13.04
CA ILE A 18 4.66 9.38 11.58
C ILE A 18 5.27 10.60 10.88
N TRP A 19 5.04 11.81 11.39
CA TRP A 19 5.62 13.04 10.87
C TRP A 19 7.15 12.97 10.82
N GLU A 20 7.79 12.51 11.88
CA GLU A 20 9.24 12.37 11.98
C GLU A 20 9.84 11.34 11.01
N HIS A 21 9.06 10.33 10.61
CA HIS A 21 9.53 9.23 9.74
C HIS A 21 9.03 9.32 8.30
N PHE A 22 8.02 10.16 8.03
CA PHE A 22 7.49 10.41 6.70
C PHE A 22 7.77 11.84 6.26
N TYR A 23 7.12 12.83 6.87
CA TYR A 23 7.19 14.23 6.45
C TYR A 23 8.62 14.78 6.52
N VAL A 24 9.32 14.61 7.65
CA VAL A 24 10.66 15.17 7.85
C VAL A 24 11.68 14.62 6.83
N PRO A 25 11.79 13.28 6.62
CA PRO A 25 12.60 12.71 5.56
C PRO A 25 12.21 13.18 4.16
N TYR A 26 10.92 13.36 3.90
CA TYR A 26 10.43 13.84 2.61
C TYR A 26 10.96 15.24 2.31
N VAL A 27 10.80 16.18 3.24
CA VAL A 27 11.29 17.57 3.09
C VAL A 27 12.82 17.61 3.00
N LYS A 28 13.52 16.72 3.73
CA LYS A 28 14.97 16.53 3.61
C LYS A 28 15.42 15.96 2.26
N GLY A 29 14.50 15.42 1.46
CA GLY A 29 14.76 14.91 0.12
C GLY A 29 15.16 13.43 0.09
N TYR A 30 14.82 12.66 1.12
CA TYR A 30 15.09 11.21 1.15
C TYR A 30 14.07 10.42 0.33
N PHE A 31 12.91 11.03 0.04
CA PHE A 31 11.88 10.47 -0.80
C PHE A 31 11.72 11.27 -2.09
N ARG A 32 11.22 10.59 -3.13
CA ARG A 32 10.97 11.17 -4.44
C ARG A 32 9.70 10.59 -5.05
N HIS A 33 8.99 11.44 -5.78
CA HIS A 33 7.73 11.15 -6.45
C HIS A 33 7.76 11.95 -7.77
N VAL A 34 7.98 11.30 -8.91
CA VAL A 34 8.01 11.98 -10.22
C VAL A 34 6.82 11.56 -11.06
N GLY A 35 6.68 10.26 -11.34
CA GLY A 35 5.59 9.68 -12.11
C GLY A 35 4.35 9.35 -11.27
N GLN A 36 3.32 8.83 -11.94
CA GLN A 36 2.11 8.36 -11.27
C GLN A 36 2.37 7.09 -10.44
N TYR A 37 3.22 6.20 -10.93
CA TYR A 37 3.57 4.94 -10.27
C TYR A 37 5.01 4.93 -9.79
N ARG A 38 5.27 4.45 -8.57
CA ARG A 38 6.64 4.31 -8.04
C ARG A 38 7.49 3.34 -8.87
N SER A 39 6.87 2.36 -9.53
CA SER A 39 7.57 1.48 -10.48
C SER A 39 8.16 2.25 -11.67
N ASP A 40 7.51 3.33 -12.11
CA ASP A 40 8.03 4.19 -13.18
C ASP A 40 9.24 4.99 -12.68
N ASP A 41 9.17 5.48 -11.44
CA ASP A 41 10.30 6.17 -10.80
C ASP A 41 11.52 5.24 -10.65
N VAL A 42 11.31 3.95 -10.31
CA VAL A 42 12.40 2.95 -10.36
C VAL A 42 12.91 2.80 -11.79
N LYS A 43 12.02 2.65 -12.77
CA LYS A 43 12.40 2.47 -14.18
C LYS A 43 13.23 3.64 -14.70
N LEU A 44 13.00 4.85 -14.21
CA LEU A 44 13.78 6.04 -14.56
C LEU A 44 15.05 6.21 -13.72
N GLY A 45 15.26 5.39 -12.68
CA GLY A 45 16.40 5.49 -11.76
C GLY A 45 16.26 6.61 -10.73
N GLU A 46 15.04 7.12 -10.52
CA GLU A 46 14.74 8.23 -9.61
C GLU A 46 14.70 7.76 -8.13
N ILE A 47 14.39 6.49 -7.91
CA ILE A 47 14.37 5.84 -6.59
C ILE A 47 14.94 4.42 -6.66
N ILE A 48 15.50 3.96 -5.54
CA ILE A 48 16.06 2.61 -5.39
C ILE A 48 15.21 1.68 -4.52
N ALA A 49 14.19 2.22 -3.85
CA ALA A 49 13.31 1.49 -2.96
C ALA A 49 11.89 2.08 -3.00
N LEU A 50 10.89 1.23 -2.84
CA LEU A 50 9.48 1.62 -2.77
C LEU A 50 8.71 0.67 -1.84
N VAL A 51 7.67 1.20 -1.22
CA VAL A 51 6.59 0.43 -0.59
C VAL A 51 5.37 0.58 -1.49
N CYS A 52 4.86 -0.54 -2.01
CA CYS A 52 3.74 -0.56 -2.95
C CYS A 52 2.87 -1.80 -2.76
N SER A 53 1.70 -1.80 -3.40
CA SER A 53 0.85 -2.98 -3.50
C SER A 53 1.63 -4.18 -4.07
N SER A 54 1.37 -5.38 -3.58
CA SER A 54 1.93 -6.62 -4.14
C SER A 54 1.64 -6.76 -5.64
N SER A 55 0.51 -6.21 -6.09
CA SER A 55 0.13 -6.16 -7.52
C SER A 55 1.13 -5.42 -8.39
N SER A 56 1.95 -4.53 -7.83
CA SER A 56 2.98 -3.81 -8.59
C SER A 56 4.15 -4.72 -9.01
N ALA A 57 4.32 -5.89 -8.41
CA ALA A 57 5.42 -6.81 -8.73
C ALA A 57 5.41 -7.27 -10.20
N VAL A 58 4.23 -7.41 -10.81
CA VAL A 58 4.11 -7.81 -12.23
C VAL A 58 4.57 -6.71 -13.19
N TYR A 59 4.69 -5.46 -12.71
CA TYR A 59 5.12 -4.29 -13.49
C TYR A 59 6.52 -3.80 -13.10
N PHE A 60 7.20 -4.49 -12.19
CA PHE A 60 8.52 -4.05 -11.73
C PHE A 60 9.55 -4.18 -12.85
N PRO A 61 10.38 -3.15 -13.08
CA PRO A 61 11.32 -3.16 -14.19
C PRO A 61 12.49 -4.12 -13.95
N ALA A 62 13.00 -4.74 -15.02
CA ALA A 62 14.25 -5.52 -14.99
C ALA A 62 15.49 -4.67 -15.33
N GLU A 63 15.28 -3.43 -15.78
CA GLU A 63 16.33 -2.48 -16.13
C GLU A 63 15.88 -1.06 -15.83
N VAL A 64 16.85 -0.19 -15.56
CA VAL A 64 16.65 1.25 -15.50
C VAL A 64 16.94 1.83 -16.88
N THR A 65 16.09 2.77 -17.33
CA THR A 65 16.27 3.57 -18.54
C THR A 65 16.34 5.04 -18.14
N PRO A 66 17.55 5.58 -17.84
CA PRO A 66 17.70 7.00 -17.50
C PRO A 66 17.34 7.89 -18.68
N VAL A 67 16.89 9.11 -18.41
CA VAL A 67 16.45 10.07 -19.44
C VAL A 67 17.58 10.43 -20.43
N ASP A 68 18.82 10.47 -19.96
CA ASP A 68 20.01 10.92 -20.69
C ASP A 68 21.04 9.79 -20.94
N GLY A 69 20.71 8.57 -20.50
CA GLY A 69 21.66 7.47 -20.40
C GLY A 69 21.26 6.24 -21.20
N SER A 70 22.19 5.29 -21.29
CA SER A 70 21.88 3.96 -21.81
C SER A 70 21.18 3.11 -20.74
N PRO A 71 20.20 2.28 -21.11
CA PRO A 71 19.59 1.34 -20.17
C PRO A 71 20.62 0.41 -19.53
N TYR A 72 20.40 0.05 -18.27
CA TYR A 72 21.23 -0.93 -17.55
C TYR A 72 20.36 -1.87 -16.71
N PRO A 73 20.72 -3.16 -16.62
CA PRO A 73 19.94 -4.14 -15.86
C PRO A 73 20.01 -3.86 -14.37
N ILE A 74 18.97 -4.25 -13.65
CA ILE A 74 18.92 -4.19 -12.18
C ILE A 74 18.54 -5.54 -11.59
N GLU A 75 18.92 -5.71 -10.32
CA GLU A 75 18.46 -6.80 -9.47
C GLU A 75 17.39 -6.28 -8.51
N HIS A 76 16.51 -7.16 -8.05
CA HIS A 76 15.47 -6.82 -7.08
C HIS A 76 15.70 -7.53 -5.74
N LEU A 77 15.21 -6.90 -4.67
CA LEU A 77 15.08 -7.50 -3.36
C LEU A 77 13.68 -7.18 -2.82
N VAL A 78 12.93 -8.19 -2.42
CA VAL A 78 11.65 -8.02 -1.75
C VAL A 78 11.87 -8.24 -0.26
N LEU A 79 11.49 -7.25 0.54
CA LEU A 79 11.57 -7.28 2.00
C LEU A 79 10.18 -7.15 2.62
N PRO A 80 9.96 -7.68 3.83
CA PRO A 80 8.73 -7.43 4.57
C PRO A 80 8.49 -5.93 4.79
N LEU A 81 7.22 -5.54 4.86
CA LEU A 81 6.78 -4.19 5.16
C LEU A 81 7.40 -3.75 6.51
N PRO A 82 8.13 -2.61 6.53
CA PRO A 82 8.74 -2.12 7.76
C PRO A 82 7.66 -1.68 8.76
N ASN A 83 7.91 -1.94 10.03
CA ASN A 83 7.06 -1.53 11.15
C ASN A 83 7.87 -0.70 12.14
N PHE A 84 7.18 0.10 12.96
CA PHE A 84 7.84 0.82 14.03
C PHE A 84 8.38 -0.15 15.09
N ASP A 85 9.57 0.12 15.61
CA ASP A 85 10.18 -0.70 16.65
C ASP A 85 9.26 -0.80 17.88
N GLN A 86 9.28 -1.97 18.54
CA GLN A 86 8.46 -2.29 19.72
C GLN A 86 6.94 -2.18 19.49
N THR A 87 6.47 -2.21 18.24
CA THR A 87 5.04 -2.29 17.90
C THR A 87 4.67 -3.65 17.36
N THR A 88 3.40 -4.03 17.50
CA THR A 88 2.88 -5.22 16.81
C THR A 88 2.87 -4.96 15.30
N PRO A 89 3.51 -5.82 14.49
CA PRO A 89 3.52 -5.65 13.05
C PRO A 89 2.11 -5.58 12.47
N CYS A 90 1.87 -4.59 11.62
CA CYS A 90 0.58 -4.35 10.99
C CYS A 90 0.79 -4.06 9.51
N ALA A 91 -0.06 -4.62 8.66
CA ALA A 91 -0.09 -4.31 7.24
C ALA A 91 -1.52 -3.98 6.82
N VAL A 92 -1.64 -2.95 5.98
CA VAL A 92 -2.93 -2.58 5.39
C VAL A 92 -3.30 -3.63 4.33
N GLN A 93 -4.41 -4.31 4.54
CA GLN A 93 -4.97 -5.24 3.56
C GLN A 93 -6.06 -4.53 2.75
N GLN A 94 -5.84 -4.43 1.44
CA GLN A 94 -6.77 -3.77 0.52
C GLN A 94 -6.84 -4.50 -0.82
N GLY A 95 -7.97 -4.36 -1.49
CA GLY A 95 -8.27 -4.99 -2.76
C GLY A 95 -9.76 -4.88 -3.07
N ALA A 96 -10.20 -5.58 -4.11
CA ALA A 96 -11.61 -5.67 -4.46
C ALA A 96 -12.20 -7.00 -3.95
N GLY A 97 -13.46 -6.93 -3.50
CA GLY A 97 -14.30 -8.11 -3.30
C GLY A 97 -15.20 -8.35 -4.51
N MET A 98 -15.71 -9.57 -4.64
CA MET A 98 -16.77 -9.89 -5.60
C MET A 98 -18.09 -10.07 -4.85
N ALA A 99 -19.17 -9.50 -5.39
CA ALA A 99 -20.51 -9.61 -4.83
C ALA A 99 -21.50 -10.06 -5.92
N VAL A 100 -22.46 -10.91 -5.54
CA VAL A 100 -23.58 -11.29 -6.39
C VAL A 100 -24.74 -10.35 -6.08
N THR A 101 -25.23 -9.64 -7.09
CA THR A 101 -26.40 -8.78 -6.97
C THR A 101 -27.68 -9.56 -7.24
N ARG A 102 -28.80 -9.08 -6.70
CA ARG A 102 -30.11 -9.69 -6.92
C ARG A 102 -30.44 -9.80 -8.42
N SER A 103 -30.76 -11.01 -8.86
CA SER A 103 -31.13 -11.33 -10.24
C SER A 103 -32.13 -12.49 -10.29
N THR A 104 -32.13 -13.28 -11.37
CA THR A 104 -32.85 -14.56 -11.40
C THR A 104 -32.10 -15.64 -10.62
N GLU A 105 -32.83 -16.62 -10.08
CA GLU A 105 -32.24 -17.74 -9.33
C GLU A 105 -31.15 -18.47 -10.14
N ALA A 106 -31.37 -18.65 -11.45
CA ALA A 106 -30.40 -19.31 -12.33
C ALA A 106 -29.09 -18.52 -12.46
N GLU A 107 -29.16 -17.20 -12.60
CA GLU A 107 -27.98 -16.33 -12.71
C GLU A 107 -27.24 -16.21 -11.38
N GLU A 108 -27.96 -16.07 -10.27
CA GLU A 108 -27.38 -16.05 -8.93
C GLU A 108 -26.66 -17.37 -8.65
N TYR A 109 -27.29 -18.51 -8.96
CA TYR A 109 -26.68 -19.83 -8.81
C TYR A 109 -25.42 -19.97 -9.67
N ALA A 110 -25.50 -19.63 -10.96
CA ALA A 110 -24.35 -19.69 -11.86
C ALA A 110 -23.19 -18.81 -11.38
N SER A 111 -23.49 -17.60 -10.88
CA SER A 111 -22.49 -16.68 -10.32
C SER A 111 -21.79 -17.28 -9.10
N VAL A 112 -22.54 -17.92 -8.19
CA VAL A 112 -21.97 -18.59 -7.02
C VAL A 112 -21.10 -19.79 -7.43
N ILE A 113 -21.52 -20.57 -8.43
CA ILE A 113 -20.70 -21.68 -8.96
C ILE A 113 -19.39 -21.15 -9.55
N PHE A 114 -19.44 -20.05 -10.31
CA PHE A 114 -18.25 -19.40 -10.83
C PHE A 114 -17.31 -18.93 -9.72
N LEU A 115 -17.83 -18.24 -8.68
CA LEU A 115 -16.99 -17.75 -7.57
C LEU A 115 -16.35 -18.89 -6.77
N LYS A 116 -17.06 -20.01 -6.59
CA LYS A 116 -16.51 -21.23 -5.98
C LYS A 116 -15.37 -21.79 -6.81
N TRP A 117 -15.54 -21.89 -8.13
CA TRP A 117 -14.47 -22.35 -9.03
C TRP A 117 -13.30 -21.37 -9.06
N PHE A 118 -13.55 -20.07 -9.15
CA PHE A 118 -12.52 -19.04 -9.24
C PHE A 118 -11.61 -19.00 -7.99
N THR A 119 -12.16 -19.34 -6.83
CA THR A 119 -11.43 -19.37 -5.55
C THR A 119 -10.85 -20.73 -5.20
N GLN A 120 -11.05 -21.77 -6.02
CA GLN A 120 -10.31 -23.04 -5.88
C GLN A 120 -8.81 -22.80 -6.08
N TRP A 121 -7.99 -23.65 -5.44
CA TRP A 121 -6.57 -23.35 -5.25
C TRP A 121 -5.79 -23.08 -6.55
N GLN A 122 -6.04 -23.85 -7.62
CA GLN A 122 -5.36 -23.67 -8.91
C GLN A 122 -5.78 -22.37 -9.60
N GLN A 123 -7.08 -22.08 -9.65
CA GLN A 123 -7.64 -20.88 -10.29
C GLN A 123 -7.21 -19.64 -9.52
N ASN A 124 -7.25 -19.71 -8.19
CA ASN A 124 -6.88 -18.61 -7.32
C ASN A 124 -5.38 -18.31 -7.43
N LEU A 125 -4.51 -19.31 -7.38
CA LEU A 125 -3.06 -19.11 -7.58
C LEU A 125 -2.74 -18.61 -8.98
N LYS A 126 -3.43 -19.11 -10.01
CA LYS A 126 -3.31 -18.60 -11.37
C LYS A 126 -3.64 -17.10 -11.43
N PHE A 127 -4.74 -16.69 -10.83
CA PHE A 127 -5.11 -15.28 -10.79
C PHE A 127 -4.06 -14.47 -10.01
N SER A 128 -3.67 -14.94 -8.82
CA SER A 128 -2.70 -14.28 -7.95
C SER A 128 -1.34 -14.06 -8.61
N VAL A 129 -0.76 -15.09 -9.21
CA VAL A 129 0.54 -15.00 -9.88
C VAL A 129 0.52 -14.05 -11.08
N ASN A 130 -0.57 -14.05 -11.86
CA ASN A 130 -0.64 -13.22 -13.06
C ASN A 130 -1.02 -11.76 -12.80
N SER A 131 -1.62 -11.46 -11.64
CA SER A 131 -2.08 -10.11 -11.30
C SER A 131 -1.31 -9.47 -10.14
N GLY A 132 -0.49 -10.26 -9.44
CA GLY A 132 0.17 -9.90 -8.18
C GLY A 132 -0.78 -9.71 -6.99
N TYR A 133 -2.07 -10.07 -7.12
CA TYR A 133 -3.00 -10.15 -6.00
C TYR A 133 -2.69 -11.35 -5.10
N MET A 134 -3.11 -11.27 -3.83
CA MET A 134 -2.93 -12.37 -2.88
C MET A 134 -3.98 -13.48 -3.06
N PRO A 135 -3.58 -14.76 -2.92
CA PRO A 135 -4.53 -15.85 -2.85
C PRO A 135 -5.43 -15.72 -1.61
N VAL A 136 -6.71 -16.08 -1.75
CA VAL A 136 -7.75 -15.88 -0.72
C VAL A 136 -8.26 -17.18 -0.12
N SER A 137 -8.01 -18.33 -0.74
CA SER A 137 -8.43 -19.62 -0.21
C SER A 137 -7.37 -20.26 0.68
N LYS A 138 -7.82 -20.92 1.76
CA LYS A 138 -6.95 -21.64 2.70
C LYS A 138 -6.09 -22.69 2.01
N GLU A 139 -6.61 -23.33 0.98
CA GLU A 139 -5.86 -24.31 0.19
C GLU A 139 -4.82 -23.62 -0.71
N ALA A 140 -5.14 -22.47 -1.34
CA ALA A 140 -4.18 -21.75 -2.18
C ALA A 140 -2.96 -21.24 -1.40
N VAL A 141 -3.14 -20.80 -0.15
CA VAL A 141 -2.05 -20.23 0.65
C VAL A 141 -1.11 -21.27 1.27
N LYS A 142 -1.42 -22.57 1.14
CA LYS A 142 -0.56 -23.64 1.66
C LYS A 142 0.78 -23.67 0.92
N PRO A 143 1.93 -23.69 1.64
CA PRO A 143 3.25 -23.70 1.01
C PRO A 143 3.43 -24.80 -0.04
N GLU A 144 2.90 -26.00 0.21
CA GLU A 144 2.96 -27.12 -0.72
C GLU A 144 2.23 -26.83 -2.05
N ASN A 145 1.04 -26.21 -2.00
CA ASN A 145 0.25 -25.89 -3.18
C ASN A 145 0.84 -24.71 -3.95
N VAL A 146 1.36 -23.70 -3.23
CA VAL A 146 2.09 -22.58 -3.82
C VAL A 146 3.33 -23.09 -4.57
N ASN A 147 4.15 -23.90 -3.90
CA ASN A 147 5.38 -24.46 -4.48
C ASN A 147 5.08 -25.36 -5.67
N GLN A 148 4.06 -26.22 -5.57
CA GLN A 148 3.61 -27.05 -6.68
C GLN A 148 3.19 -26.17 -7.86
N TYR A 149 2.29 -25.20 -7.64
CA TYR A 149 1.78 -24.34 -8.70
C TYR A 149 2.90 -23.58 -9.42
N LEU A 150 3.83 -23.00 -8.67
CA LEU A 150 4.96 -22.23 -9.22
C LEU A 150 5.98 -23.12 -9.96
N SER A 151 6.13 -24.39 -9.56
CA SER A 151 6.97 -25.34 -10.29
C SER A 151 6.37 -25.74 -11.65
N GLU A 152 5.05 -25.85 -11.71
CA GLU A 152 4.30 -26.18 -12.94
C GLU A 152 4.06 -24.95 -13.81
N ASN A 153 4.03 -23.75 -13.21
CA ASN A 153 3.73 -22.47 -13.87
C ASN A 153 4.77 -21.40 -13.47
N PRO A 154 5.95 -21.40 -14.12
CA PRO A 154 6.99 -20.42 -13.82
C PRO A 154 6.54 -18.97 -14.02
N THR A 155 7.00 -18.09 -13.14
CA THR A 155 6.76 -16.64 -13.18
C THR A 155 8.06 -15.88 -12.95
N SER A 156 8.04 -14.54 -13.04
CA SER A 156 9.22 -13.72 -12.75
C SER A 156 9.67 -13.91 -11.29
N ALA A 157 10.97 -13.80 -11.06
CA ALA A 157 11.54 -13.97 -9.72
C ALA A 157 10.92 -13.00 -8.71
N ILE A 158 10.70 -11.74 -9.10
CA ILE A 158 10.08 -10.75 -8.21
C ILE A 158 8.64 -11.11 -7.83
N VAL A 159 7.82 -11.61 -8.77
CA VAL A 159 6.43 -12.02 -8.45
C VAL A 159 6.43 -13.18 -7.46
N ARG A 160 7.31 -14.17 -7.67
CA ARG A 160 7.49 -15.29 -6.73
C ARG A 160 7.94 -14.79 -5.35
N ASP A 161 8.94 -13.91 -5.31
CA ASP A 161 9.52 -13.42 -4.06
C ASP A 161 8.50 -12.53 -3.30
N THR A 162 7.73 -11.70 -4.00
CA THR A 162 6.60 -10.93 -3.47
C THR A 162 5.52 -11.83 -2.90
N LEU A 163 5.11 -12.88 -3.61
CA LEU A 163 4.11 -13.82 -3.10
C LEU A 163 4.57 -14.49 -1.81
N ARG A 164 5.83 -14.93 -1.75
CA ARG A 164 6.40 -15.56 -0.54
C ARG A 164 6.40 -14.59 0.64
N VAL A 165 6.96 -13.39 0.48
CA VAL A 165 7.03 -12.39 1.55
C VAL A 165 5.63 -12.00 2.03
N ALA A 166 4.69 -11.77 1.11
CA ALA A 166 3.34 -11.39 1.49
C ALA A 166 2.56 -12.52 2.20
N LEU A 167 2.84 -13.80 1.90
CA LEU A 167 2.28 -14.93 2.65
C LEU A 167 2.87 -15.04 4.07
N GLU A 168 4.15 -14.75 4.22
CA GLU A 168 4.80 -14.65 5.53
C GLU A 168 4.22 -13.49 6.35
N GLU A 169 4.04 -12.31 5.75
CA GLU A 169 3.37 -11.18 6.39
C GLU A 169 1.94 -11.56 6.81
N ASN A 170 1.16 -12.20 5.94
CA ASN A 170 -0.20 -12.65 6.25
C ASN A 170 -0.28 -13.61 7.44
N SER A 171 0.82 -14.32 7.72
CA SER A 171 0.89 -15.25 8.86
C SER A 171 1.37 -14.58 10.15
N ASN A 172 2.12 -13.48 10.05
CA ASN A 172 2.84 -12.89 11.18
C ASN A 172 2.37 -11.48 11.57
N TYR A 173 1.66 -10.78 10.70
CA TYR A 173 1.23 -9.40 10.89
C TYR A 173 -0.27 -9.34 11.18
N ILE A 174 -0.70 -8.29 11.87
CA ILE A 174 -2.11 -7.92 11.91
C ILE A 174 -2.49 -7.33 10.56
N MET A 175 -3.37 -8.01 9.83
CA MET A 175 -3.93 -7.51 8.58
C MET A 175 -5.08 -6.55 8.87
N TYR A 176 -4.84 -5.26 8.64
CA TYR A 176 -5.79 -4.20 8.92
C TYR A 176 -6.60 -3.82 7.68
N THR A 177 -7.92 -3.97 7.76
CA THR A 177 -8.86 -3.39 6.80
C THR A 177 -9.61 -2.25 7.49
N PRO A 178 -9.59 -1.02 6.95
CA PRO A 178 -10.29 0.09 7.56
C PRO A 178 -11.81 -0.17 7.58
N PRO A 179 -12.48 -0.02 8.74
CA PRO A 179 -13.92 -0.25 8.83
C PRO A 179 -14.68 0.81 8.01
N ALA A 180 -15.76 0.40 7.36
CA ALA A 180 -16.65 1.32 6.68
C ALA A 180 -17.51 2.09 7.69
N PHE A 181 -17.65 3.40 7.48
CA PHE A 181 -18.57 4.28 8.22
C PHE A 181 -19.00 5.46 7.34
N THR A 182 -20.04 6.18 7.72
CA THR A 182 -20.47 7.41 7.02
C THR A 182 -19.34 8.42 7.01
N GLY A 183 -18.93 8.87 5.82
CA GLY A 183 -17.79 9.79 5.69
C GLY A 183 -16.41 9.13 5.61
N SER A 184 -16.34 7.78 5.64
CA SER A 184 -15.07 7.03 5.58
C SER A 184 -14.23 7.33 4.34
N THR A 185 -14.85 7.49 3.17
CA THR A 185 -14.15 7.86 1.93
C THR A 185 -13.49 9.24 2.03
N GLN A 186 -14.20 10.22 2.61
CA GLN A 186 -13.67 11.57 2.83
C GLN A 186 -12.56 11.56 3.88
N ALA A 187 -12.75 10.85 5.00
CA ALA A 187 -11.74 10.72 6.03
C ALA A 187 -10.45 10.08 5.49
N ARG A 188 -10.60 9.04 4.66
CA ARG A 188 -9.48 8.40 3.96
C ARG A 188 -8.78 9.40 3.04
N SER A 189 -9.52 10.17 2.25
CA SER A 189 -8.92 11.20 1.40
C SER A 189 -8.11 12.22 2.20
N VAL A 190 -8.61 12.66 3.36
CA VAL A 190 -7.90 13.59 4.25
C VAL A 190 -6.58 12.99 4.76
N LEU A 191 -6.59 11.73 5.18
CA LEU A 191 -5.39 11.02 5.63
C LEU A 191 -4.39 10.79 4.49
N ASP A 192 -4.88 10.47 3.29
CA ASP A 192 -4.05 10.14 2.13
C ASP A 192 -3.35 11.39 1.54
N THR A 193 -3.95 12.59 1.65
CA THR A 193 -3.44 13.78 0.96
C THR A 193 -2.75 14.79 1.85
N THR A 194 -3.28 15.12 3.03
CA THR A 194 -2.88 16.32 3.77
C THR A 194 -1.38 16.40 4.11
N MET A 195 -0.77 15.30 4.57
CA MET A 195 0.66 15.27 4.90
C MET A 195 1.54 15.22 3.65
N LEU A 196 1.15 14.44 2.64
CA LEU A 196 1.91 14.29 1.40
C LEU A 196 1.94 15.59 0.58
N GLU A 197 0.79 16.23 0.41
CA GLU A 197 0.69 17.52 -0.29
C GLU A 197 1.52 18.60 0.41
N LEU A 198 1.46 18.63 1.75
CA LEU A 198 2.28 19.53 2.55
C LEU A 198 3.78 19.26 2.33
N ALA A 199 4.20 18.00 2.43
CA ALA A 199 5.59 17.60 2.22
C ALA A 199 6.11 17.96 0.82
N LEU A 200 5.30 17.73 -0.22
CA LEU A 200 5.61 18.08 -1.60
C LEU A 200 5.80 19.59 -1.77
N ARG A 201 4.85 20.38 -1.26
CA ARG A 201 4.89 21.84 -1.31
C ARG A 201 6.13 22.39 -0.61
N ASP A 202 6.40 21.93 0.60
CA ASP A 202 7.49 22.44 1.42
C ASP A 202 8.84 21.99 0.85
N ARG A 203 8.94 20.76 0.31
CA ARG A 203 10.14 20.31 -0.43
C ARG A 203 10.40 21.17 -1.67
N ALA A 204 9.35 21.55 -2.40
CA ALA A 204 9.49 22.44 -3.55
C ALA A 204 10.00 23.82 -3.13
N ALA A 205 9.54 24.37 -2.01
CA ALA A 205 10.04 25.64 -1.46
C ALA A 205 11.52 25.54 -1.04
N VAL A 206 11.93 24.43 -0.40
CA VAL A 206 13.35 24.18 -0.07
C VAL A 206 14.21 24.11 -1.32
N ASN A 207 13.76 23.42 -2.37
CA ASN A 207 14.44 23.39 -3.65
C ASN A 207 14.53 24.80 -4.30
N GLY A 208 13.58 25.68 -3.99
CA GLY A 208 13.56 27.09 -4.41
C GLY A 208 14.43 28.02 -3.55
N GLY A 209 15.08 27.52 -2.51
CA GLY A 209 16.02 28.27 -1.66
C GLY A 209 15.49 28.66 -0.27
N THR A 210 14.26 28.30 0.10
CA THR A 210 13.77 28.51 1.47
C THR A 210 14.57 27.65 2.46
N PRO A 211 15.04 28.22 3.58
CA PRO A 211 15.74 27.45 4.61
C PRO A 211 14.89 26.28 5.15
N ILE A 212 15.42 25.06 5.07
CA ILE A 212 14.68 23.83 5.45
C ILE A 212 14.17 23.86 6.91
N ASN A 213 14.90 24.51 7.80
CA ASN A 213 14.55 24.66 9.21
C ASN A 213 13.25 25.43 9.44
N GLU A 214 12.75 26.21 8.47
CA GLU A 214 11.42 26.83 8.55
C GLU A 214 10.28 25.80 8.51
N PHE A 215 10.52 24.62 7.94
CA PHE A 215 9.52 23.54 7.80
C PHE A 215 9.68 22.42 8.83
N LEU A 216 10.77 22.43 9.61
CA LEU A 216 11.09 21.38 10.59
C LEU A 216 10.80 21.81 12.03
N THR A 217 9.95 22.81 12.22
CA THR A 217 9.56 23.33 13.54
C THR A 217 8.40 22.55 14.14
N ASP A 218 8.26 22.64 15.47
CA ASP A 218 7.12 22.05 16.18
C ASP A 218 5.82 22.76 15.79
N GLU A 219 5.84 24.08 15.60
CA GLU A 219 4.68 24.85 15.16
C GLU A 219 4.14 24.38 13.81
N HIS A 220 5.02 23.93 12.90
CA HIS A 220 4.62 23.44 11.59
C HIS A 220 3.88 22.10 11.68
N PHE A 221 4.38 21.21 12.54
CA PHE A 221 3.68 19.96 12.87
C PHE A 221 2.33 20.24 13.54
N GLU A 222 2.27 21.14 14.53
CA GLU A 222 1.03 21.48 15.23
C GLU A 222 -0.01 22.08 14.28
N LEU A 223 0.40 22.93 13.34
CA LEU A 223 -0.50 23.50 12.35
C LEU A 223 -1.11 22.41 11.46
N TRP A 224 -0.29 21.50 10.94
CA TRP A 224 -0.77 20.36 10.15
C TRP A 224 -1.70 19.46 10.97
N TYR A 225 -1.30 19.08 12.18
CA TYR A 225 -2.06 18.19 13.05
C TYR A 225 -3.44 18.77 13.35
N ASN A 226 -3.50 20.02 13.81
CA ASN A 226 -4.77 20.67 14.20
C ASN A 226 -5.70 20.88 12.99
N ASN A 227 -5.15 21.20 11.82
CA ASN A 227 -5.96 21.34 10.60
C ASN A 227 -6.49 19.99 10.10
N THR A 228 -5.67 18.94 10.14
CA THR A 228 -6.05 17.58 9.74
C THR A 228 -7.10 17.02 10.69
N PHE A 229 -6.90 17.18 12.01
CA PHE A 229 -7.84 16.74 13.02
C PHE A 229 -9.23 17.39 12.84
N LYS A 230 -9.29 18.71 12.60
CA LYS A 230 -10.56 19.41 12.32
C LYS A 230 -11.28 18.86 11.08
N GLN A 231 -10.53 18.55 10.01
CA GLN A 231 -11.10 17.95 8.80
C GLN A 231 -11.66 16.54 9.09
N LEU A 232 -10.92 15.71 9.81
CA LEU A 232 -11.37 14.37 10.20
C LEU A 232 -12.63 14.42 11.09
N GLN A 233 -12.68 15.35 12.05
CA GLN A 233 -13.89 15.57 12.86
C GLN A 233 -15.10 15.96 12.02
N ALA A 234 -14.92 16.65 10.90
CA ALA A 234 -16.01 16.97 9.98
C ALA A 234 -16.48 15.74 9.18
N CYS A 235 -15.60 14.77 8.93
CA CYS A 235 -15.93 13.51 8.24
C CYS A 235 -16.67 12.50 9.13
N CYS A 236 -16.44 12.52 10.44
CA CYS A 236 -16.98 11.52 11.38
C CYS A 236 -18.32 11.94 12.04
N LYS A 237 -19.06 12.87 11.44
CA LYS A 237 -20.36 13.36 11.96
C LYS A 237 -21.55 12.47 11.58
#